data_AF-A0A8D0CET5-F1
#
_entry.id   AF-A0A8D0CET5-F1
#
_cell.length_a   1.000
_cell.length_b   1.000
_cell.length_c   1.000
_cell.angle_alpha   90.00
_cell.angle_beta   90.00
_cell.angle_gamma   90.00
#
_symmetry.space_group_name_H-M   'P 1'
#
loop_
_entity.id
_entity.type
_entity.pdbx_description
1 polymer ?
#
loop_
_entity_poly.entity_id
_entity_poly.type
_entity_poly.pdbx_seq_one_letter_code
_entity_poly.pdbx_strand_id
1 'polypeptide(L)'
;MEPHAGNLDRYRMQRTATLAQEVLERAKTRKLNWPLPALQRRTFQEVEDKDAFLAATFASVAEHMGHISAECERYYCCVPPFQFKEYEVAHIFRYHSNQASQNLLKAFQDEESKSGPIVEEPAYADIESSALIPRKNDSDSDPKDVYIDVSPGTYTIGVFSHEDTIKQTHLVKIQPGQTVNLTFDL
;
A
#
# COMPACT_ATOMS: atom_id res chain seq x y z
N MET A 1 34.30 4.59 -14.99
CA MET A 1 34.33 4.20 -16.42
C MET A 1 33.35 3.05 -16.51
N GLU A 2 32.08 3.35 -16.78
CA GLU A 2 30.95 2.54 -16.28
C GLU A 2 30.14 1.84 -17.38
N PRO A 3 30.12 0.49 -17.42
CA PRO A 3 29.23 -0.24 -18.31
C PRO A 3 28.51 -1.45 -17.66
N HIS A 4 28.27 -1.48 -16.34
CA HIS A 4 27.71 -2.67 -15.67
C HIS A 4 26.17 -2.77 -15.61
N ALA A 5 25.44 -1.65 -15.51
CA ALA A 5 23.98 -1.67 -15.29
C ALA A 5 23.20 -2.35 -16.44
N GLY A 6 23.51 -2.00 -17.70
CA GLY A 6 22.80 -2.48 -18.89
C GLY A 6 22.92 -3.99 -19.18
N ASN A 7 23.76 -4.72 -18.44
CA ASN A 7 23.87 -6.17 -18.55
C ASN A 7 22.75 -6.87 -17.75
N LEU A 8 22.44 -6.37 -16.54
CA LEU A 8 21.47 -6.97 -15.63
C LEU A 8 20.04 -6.95 -16.21
N ASP A 9 19.61 -5.83 -16.78
CA ASP A 9 18.27 -5.73 -17.37
C ASP A 9 18.16 -6.52 -18.68
N ARG A 10 19.24 -6.62 -19.47
CA ARG A 10 19.29 -7.50 -20.66
C ARG A 10 19.13 -8.97 -20.26
N TYR A 11 19.78 -9.41 -19.18
CA TYR A 11 19.61 -10.75 -18.61
C TYR A 11 18.18 -10.99 -18.08
N ARG A 12 17.58 -10.00 -17.40
CA ARG A 12 16.18 -10.05 -16.94
C ARG A 12 15.20 -10.20 -18.11
N MET A 13 15.31 -9.35 -19.13
CA MET A 13 14.46 -9.40 -20.34
C MET A 13 14.60 -10.73 -21.08
N GLN A 14 15.82 -11.26 -21.20
CA GLN A 14 16.05 -12.55 -21.83
C GLN A 14 15.42 -13.71 -21.04
N ARG A 15 15.50 -13.69 -19.70
CA ARG A 15 14.81 -14.70 -18.86
C ARG A 15 13.29 -14.64 -18.99
N THR A 16 12.68 -13.46 -19.03
CA THR A 16 11.22 -13.34 -19.23
C THR A 16 10.79 -13.79 -20.62
N ALA A 17 11.59 -13.49 -21.66
CA ALA A 17 11.31 -13.94 -23.03
C ALA A 17 11.37 -15.48 -23.16
N THR A 18 12.39 -16.14 -22.59
CA THR A 18 12.48 -17.61 -22.58
C THR A 18 11.29 -18.25 -21.86
N LEU A 19 10.91 -17.73 -20.68
CA LEU A 19 9.78 -18.25 -19.91
C LEU A 19 8.45 -18.07 -20.68
N ALA A 20 8.26 -16.95 -21.36
CA ALA A 20 7.08 -16.71 -22.21
C ALA A 20 7.02 -17.71 -23.39
N GLN A 21 8.15 -17.99 -24.04
CA GLN A 21 8.21 -19.00 -25.11
C GLN A 21 7.91 -20.41 -24.59
N GLU A 22 8.45 -20.80 -23.43
CA GLU A 22 8.11 -22.07 -22.80
C GLU A 22 6.61 -22.18 -22.48
N VAL A 23 6.00 -21.10 -21.96
CA VAL A 23 4.55 -21.07 -21.69
C VAL A 23 3.75 -21.20 -23.00
N LEU A 24 4.20 -20.58 -24.09
CA LEU A 24 3.57 -20.69 -25.41
C LEU A 24 3.63 -22.12 -25.97
N GLU A 25 4.79 -22.80 -25.95
CA GLU A 25 4.88 -24.20 -26.42
C GLU A 25 4.13 -25.16 -25.48
N ARG A 26 4.14 -24.91 -24.17
CA ARG A 26 3.34 -25.63 -23.15
C ARG A 26 1.84 -25.38 -23.28
N ALA A 27 1.42 -24.29 -23.94
CA ALA A 27 0.03 -24.02 -24.30
C ALA A 27 -0.35 -24.71 -25.62
N LYS A 28 0.47 -24.59 -26.67
CA LYS A 28 0.26 -25.26 -27.98
C LYS A 28 0.12 -26.79 -27.86
N THR A 29 0.89 -27.40 -26.96
CA THR A 29 0.84 -28.86 -26.69
C THR A 29 -0.42 -29.28 -25.92
N ARG A 30 -1.12 -28.36 -25.25
CA ARG A 30 -2.44 -28.60 -24.66
C ARG A 30 -3.51 -28.53 -25.74
N LYS A 31 -3.73 -29.66 -26.43
CA LYS A 31 -4.86 -29.83 -27.36
C LYS A 31 -6.18 -29.86 -26.58
N LEU A 32 -6.65 -28.66 -26.20
CA LEU A 32 -7.95 -28.43 -25.59
C LEU A 32 -9.04 -28.80 -26.60
N ASN A 33 -9.50 -30.05 -26.55
CA ASN A 33 -10.70 -30.48 -27.24
C ASN A 33 -11.92 -29.93 -26.49
N TRP A 34 -12.12 -28.61 -26.57
CA TRP A 34 -13.35 -27.99 -26.09
C TRP A 34 -14.51 -28.65 -26.83
N PRO A 35 -15.54 -29.15 -26.14
CA PRO A 35 -16.70 -29.74 -26.80
C PRO A 35 -17.45 -28.63 -27.52
N LEU A 36 -17.09 -28.41 -28.79
CA LEU A 36 -17.85 -27.57 -29.71
C LEU A 36 -19.30 -28.06 -29.67
N PRO A 37 -20.27 -27.23 -29.23
CA PRO A 37 -21.67 -27.58 -29.31
C PRO A 37 -21.97 -27.97 -30.76
N ALA A 38 -22.51 -29.17 -30.97
CA ALA A 38 -22.74 -29.69 -32.31
C ALA A 38 -23.51 -28.65 -33.14
N LEU A 39 -23.04 -28.38 -34.36
CA LEU A 39 -23.49 -27.28 -35.22
C LEU A 39 -24.96 -27.40 -35.65
N GLN A 40 -25.88 -27.17 -34.69
CA GLN A 40 -27.23 -26.75 -34.99
C GLN A 40 -27.13 -25.39 -35.67
N ARG A 41 -27.44 -25.42 -36.96
CA ARG A 41 -27.45 -24.29 -37.89
C ARG A 41 -28.55 -23.28 -37.52
N ARG A 42 -28.39 -22.59 -36.39
CA ARG A 42 -29.11 -21.36 -36.07
C ARG A 42 -28.31 -20.19 -36.62
N THR A 43 -28.91 -19.49 -37.57
CA THR A 43 -28.71 -18.09 -37.97
C THR A 43 -27.38 -17.43 -37.56
N PHE A 44 -26.52 -17.13 -38.54
CA PHE A 44 -25.29 -16.34 -38.42
C PHE A 44 -25.57 -14.84 -38.17
N GLN A 45 -26.35 -14.52 -37.14
CA GLN A 45 -26.80 -13.15 -36.84
C GLN A 45 -27.06 -12.90 -35.34
N GLU A 46 -26.76 -13.87 -34.48
CA GLU A 46 -27.12 -13.84 -33.05
C GLU A 46 -25.89 -14.03 -32.12
N VAL A 47 -24.67 -13.80 -32.64
CA VAL A 47 -23.40 -13.97 -31.89
C VAL A 47 -22.77 -12.62 -31.57
N GLU A 48 -22.49 -11.79 -32.58
CA GLU A 48 -21.93 -10.44 -32.38
C GLU A 48 -22.77 -9.59 -31.42
N ASP A 49 -24.10 -9.69 -31.51
CA ASP A 49 -25.04 -8.96 -30.66
C ASP A 49 -24.90 -9.32 -29.17
N LYS A 50 -24.58 -10.59 -28.86
CA LYS A 50 -24.36 -11.04 -27.47
C LYS A 50 -23.01 -10.62 -26.92
N ASP A 51 -21.96 -10.64 -27.75
CA ASP A 51 -20.64 -10.16 -27.36
C ASP A 51 -20.61 -8.62 -27.20
N ALA A 52 -21.32 -7.90 -28.07
CA ALA A 52 -21.54 -6.45 -27.96
C ALA A 52 -22.38 -6.08 -26.72
N PHE A 53 -23.47 -6.81 -26.46
CA PHE A 53 -24.25 -6.67 -25.22
C PHE A 53 -23.39 -6.92 -23.97
N LEU A 54 -22.61 -8.01 -23.96
CA LEU A 54 -21.74 -8.35 -22.84
C LEU A 54 -20.68 -7.25 -22.61
N ALA A 55 -20.03 -6.77 -23.68
CA ALA A 55 -19.09 -5.65 -23.60
C ALA A 55 -19.76 -4.37 -23.05
N ALA A 56 -20.99 -4.06 -23.48
CA ALA A 56 -21.76 -2.94 -22.96
C ALA A 56 -22.11 -3.09 -21.47
N THR A 57 -22.47 -4.31 -21.01
CA THR A 57 -22.71 -4.54 -19.57
C THR A 57 -21.45 -4.36 -18.74
N PHE A 58 -20.29 -4.84 -19.19
CA PHE A 58 -19.02 -4.60 -18.50
C PHE A 58 -18.61 -3.13 -18.52
N ALA A 59 -18.86 -2.41 -19.62
CA ALA A 59 -18.62 -0.97 -19.70
C ALA A 59 -19.49 -0.19 -18.68
N SER A 60 -20.78 -0.53 -18.57
CA SER A 60 -21.70 0.10 -17.61
C SER A 60 -21.34 -0.20 -16.15
N VAL A 61 -20.85 -1.42 -15.86
CA VAL A 61 -20.30 -1.75 -14.53
C VAL A 61 -19.03 -0.96 -14.24
N ALA A 62 -18.11 -0.83 -15.21
CA ALA A 62 -16.89 -0.04 -15.06
C ALA A 62 -17.18 1.47 -14.86
N GLU A 63 -18.15 2.01 -15.59
CA GLU A 63 -18.69 3.36 -15.41
C GLU A 63 -19.25 3.56 -13.99
N HIS A 64 -20.09 2.64 -13.51
CA HIS A 64 -20.63 2.71 -12.14
C HIS A 64 -19.53 2.65 -11.07
N MET A 65 -18.53 1.79 -11.24
CA MET A 65 -17.38 1.73 -10.32
C MET A 65 -16.55 3.03 -10.34
N GLY A 66 -16.43 3.67 -11.52
CA GLY A 66 -15.82 4.99 -11.67
C GLY A 66 -16.61 6.09 -10.97
N HIS A 67 -17.93 6.13 -11.13
CA HIS A 67 -18.81 7.06 -10.42
C HIS A 67 -18.76 6.88 -8.89
N ILE A 68 -18.80 5.64 -8.40
CA ILE A 68 -18.66 5.32 -6.97
C ILE A 68 -17.30 5.80 -6.46
N SER A 69 -16.21 5.54 -7.19
CA SER A 69 -14.87 6.02 -6.82
C SER A 69 -14.80 7.55 -6.77
N ALA A 70 -15.40 8.26 -7.72
CA ALA A 70 -15.43 9.72 -7.73
C ALA A 70 -16.34 10.34 -6.63
N GLU A 71 -17.32 9.59 -6.11
CA GLU A 71 -18.12 9.96 -4.95
C GLU A 71 -17.33 9.73 -3.66
N CYS A 72 -16.64 8.59 -3.54
CA CYS A 72 -15.71 8.30 -2.44
C CYS A 72 -14.59 9.34 -2.35
N GLU A 73 -13.95 9.71 -3.46
CA GLU A 73 -12.89 10.73 -3.46
C GLU A 73 -13.40 12.08 -2.98
N ARG A 74 -14.59 12.53 -3.42
CA ARG A 74 -15.21 13.76 -2.94
C ARG A 74 -15.54 13.70 -1.44
N TYR A 75 -16.09 12.58 -0.96
CA TYR A 75 -16.34 12.38 0.47
C TYR A 75 -15.05 12.48 1.31
N TYR A 76 -14.02 11.69 0.97
CA TYR A 76 -12.76 11.66 1.71
C TYR A 76 -11.90 12.93 1.54
N CYS A 77 -12.13 13.75 0.52
CA CYS A 77 -11.51 15.07 0.40
C CYS A 77 -12.21 16.16 1.24
N CYS A 78 -13.48 15.98 1.60
CA CYS A 78 -14.29 16.98 2.32
C CYS A 78 -14.56 16.66 3.80
N VAL A 79 -14.41 15.40 4.23
CA VAL A 79 -14.58 14.99 5.63
C VAL A 79 -13.23 15.07 6.38
N PRO A 80 -13.18 15.61 7.61
CA PRO A 80 -11.94 15.66 8.40
C PRO A 80 -11.37 14.26 8.74
N PRO A 81 -10.06 14.01 8.53
CA PRO A 81 -9.46 12.69 8.70
C PRO A 81 -9.60 12.00 10.06
N PHE A 82 -9.80 12.76 11.15
CA PHE A 82 -10.02 12.21 12.49
C PHE A 82 -11.34 11.40 12.65
N GLN A 83 -12.16 11.31 11.60
CA GLN A 83 -13.42 10.55 11.59
C GLN A 83 -13.31 9.20 10.86
N PHE A 84 -12.19 8.90 10.21
CA PHE A 84 -12.02 7.69 9.41
C PHE A 84 -11.57 6.49 10.24
N LYS A 85 -12.15 5.33 9.97
CA LYS A 85 -11.74 4.04 10.55
C LYS A 85 -10.63 3.40 9.72
N GLU A 86 -9.96 2.41 10.30
CA GLU A 86 -8.84 1.68 9.66
C GLU A 86 -9.17 1.15 8.26
N TYR A 87 -10.39 0.61 8.03
CA TYR A 87 -10.80 0.11 6.72
C TYR A 87 -11.04 1.23 5.68
N GLU A 88 -11.35 2.45 6.14
CA GLU A 88 -11.58 3.63 5.31
C GLU A 88 -10.23 4.24 4.93
N VAL A 89 -9.30 4.33 5.88
CA VAL A 89 -7.88 4.63 5.66
C VAL A 89 -7.24 3.67 4.65
N ALA A 90 -7.43 2.36 4.83
CA ALA A 90 -6.92 1.34 3.91
C ALA A 90 -7.57 1.42 2.51
N HIS A 91 -8.85 1.80 2.42
CA HIS A 91 -9.52 2.07 1.16
C HIS A 91 -8.92 3.31 0.46
N ILE A 92 -8.75 4.43 1.16
CA ILE A 92 -8.14 5.66 0.62
C ILE A 92 -6.77 5.36 0.01
N PHE A 93 -5.84 4.76 0.78
CA PHE A 93 -4.50 4.43 0.27
C PHE A 93 -4.49 3.43 -0.89
N ARG A 94 -5.52 2.59 -1.04
CA ARG A 94 -5.60 1.55 -2.07
C ARG A 94 -6.25 2.03 -3.38
N TYR A 95 -7.16 3.00 -3.31
CA TYR A 95 -7.97 3.44 -4.46
C TYR A 95 -7.81 4.93 -4.81
N HIS A 96 -7.33 5.77 -3.91
CA HIS A 96 -7.17 7.22 -4.10
C HIS A 96 -5.72 7.66 -3.83
N SER A 97 -4.92 7.73 -4.91
CA SER A 97 -3.46 7.87 -4.81
C SER A 97 -2.95 9.29 -4.52
N ASN A 98 -3.76 10.33 -4.72
CA ASN A 98 -3.27 11.72 -4.78
C ASN A 98 -3.86 12.65 -3.70
N GLN A 99 -5.05 13.22 -3.88
CA GLN A 99 -5.53 14.30 -3.00
C GLN A 99 -6.02 13.80 -1.63
N ALA A 100 -6.89 12.78 -1.60
CA ALA A 100 -7.44 12.25 -0.36
C ALA A 100 -6.36 11.64 0.55
N SER A 101 -5.39 10.91 -0.02
CA SER A 101 -4.25 10.34 0.71
C SER A 101 -3.30 11.40 1.27
N GLN A 102 -3.04 12.49 0.53
CA GLN A 102 -2.24 13.62 1.03
C GLN A 102 -2.96 14.42 2.12
N ASN A 103 -4.27 14.64 2.00
CA ASN A 103 -5.07 15.31 3.03
C ASN A 103 -5.07 14.50 4.34
N LEU A 104 -5.21 13.17 4.23
CA LEU A 104 -5.12 12.23 5.33
C LEU A 104 -3.75 12.26 6.03
N LEU A 105 -2.65 12.20 5.26
CA LEU A 105 -1.29 12.28 5.80
C LEU A 105 -1.00 13.62 6.48
N LYS A 106 -1.44 14.74 5.89
CA LYS A 106 -1.27 16.07 6.48
C LYS A 106 -2.00 16.22 7.80
N ALA A 107 -3.24 15.76 7.91
CA ALA A 107 -3.98 15.85 9.17
C ALA A 107 -3.33 15.08 10.33
N PHE A 108 -2.64 13.97 10.05
CA PHE A 108 -1.84 13.28 11.09
C PHE A 108 -0.62 14.10 11.51
N GLN A 109 0.06 14.76 10.57
CA GLN A 109 1.19 15.67 10.85
C GLN A 109 0.75 16.95 11.59
N ASP A 110 -0.42 17.50 11.23
CA ASP A 110 -1.00 18.70 11.83
C ASP A 110 -1.40 18.45 13.29
N GLU A 111 -1.95 17.28 13.63
CA GLU A 111 -2.29 16.94 15.02
C GLU A 111 -1.02 16.67 15.86
N GLU A 112 -0.03 15.95 15.33
CA GLU A 112 1.29 15.78 15.98
C GLU A 112 1.95 17.15 16.29
N SER A 113 1.88 18.09 15.34
CA SER A 113 2.36 19.47 15.46
C SER A 113 1.57 20.35 16.44
N LYS A 114 0.39 19.89 16.89
CA LYS A 114 -0.59 20.68 17.66
C LYS A 114 -0.80 20.17 19.08
N SER A 115 -0.15 19.07 19.45
CA SER A 115 -0.03 18.52 20.82
C SER A 115 0.75 19.43 21.80
N GLY A 116 0.30 20.67 21.95
CA GLY A 116 0.65 21.54 23.08
C GLY A 116 0.04 21.03 24.40
N PRO A 117 0.42 21.61 25.55
CA PRO A 117 0.18 21.00 26.86
C PRO A 117 -1.31 20.90 27.22
N ILE A 118 -1.82 19.67 27.26
CA ILE A 118 -3.09 19.35 27.93
C ILE A 118 -2.86 19.45 29.44
N VAL A 119 -3.68 20.27 30.08
CA VAL A 119 -3.80 20.40 31.54
C VAL A 119 -4.86 19.38 32.01
N GLU A 120 -4.52 18.52 32.97
CA GLU A 120 -5.44 17.60 33.65
C GLU A 120 -6.38 18.41 34.58
N GLU A 121 -7.66 18.09 34.74
CA GLU A 121 -8.24 17.08 35.66
C GLU A 121 -9.80 17.18 35.59
N PRO A 122 -10.61 16.30 36.25
CA PRO A 122 -10.45 14.86 36.52
C PRO A 122 -11.74 14.00 36.39
N ALA A 123 -11.57 12.67 36.55
CA ALA A 123 -12.57 11.66 36.95
C ALA A 123 -13.76 11.35 35.99
N TYR A 124 -14.15 10.09 35.74
CA TYR A 124 -14.26 8.94 36.65
C TYR A 124 -14.05 7.56 35.96
N ALA A 125 -13.63 6.57 36.75
CA ALA A 125 -13.83 5.11 36.60
C ALA A 125 -13.24 4.35 35.37
N ASP A 126 -12.14 3.65 35.63
CA ASP A 126 -11.92 2.20 35.45
C ASP A 126 -12.29 1.49 34.13
N ILE A 127 -11.27 1.03 33.39
CA ILE A 127 -10.97 -0.42 33.20
C ILE A 127 -9.45 -0.62 33.00
N GLU A 128 -8.87 -1.59 33.71
CA GLU A 128 -7.49 -2.12 33.61
C GLU A 128 -7.23 -2.90 32.29
N SER A 129 -6.01 -3.15 31.78
CA SER A 129 -4.64 -2.62 31.90
C SER A 129 -3.77 -3.46 30.90
N SER A 130 -2.46 -3.36 30.68
CA SER A 130 -1.36 -2.59 31.26
C SER A 130 -0.19 -2.47 30.27
N ALA A 131 0.37 -1.28 30.09
CA ALA A 131 1.72 -1.06 29.56
C ALA A 131 2.21 0.32 30.02
N LEU A 132 3.22 0.36 30.90
CA LEU A 132 3.68 1.59 31.55
C LEU A 132 4.88 2.21 30.83
N ILE A 133 4.82 3.50 30.50
CA ILE A 133 5.98 4.32 30.17
C ILE A 133 6.18 5.36 31.30
N PRO A 134 7.30 5.35 32.03
CA PRO A 134 7.58 6.38 33.04
C PRO A 134 7.82 7.75 32.40
N ARG A 135 6.94 8.72 32.67
CA ARG A 135 7.05 10.10 32.20
C ARG A 135 8.16 10.83 32.97
N LYS A 136 9.34 10.96 32.37
CA LYS A 136 10.37 11.92 32.81
C LYS A 136 10.36 13.14 31.90
N ASN A 137 10.26 14.31 32.52
CA ASN A 137 10.55 15.58 31.86
C ASN A 137 11.98 15.97 32.28
N ASP A 138 12.93 15.95 31.35
CA ASP A 138 14.24 16.59 31.52
C ASP A 138 14.61 17.22 30.17
N SER A 139 15.20 18.42 30.20
CA SER A 139 15.52 19.21 29.00
C SER A 139 17.03 19.37 28.86
N ASP A 140 17.65 18.45 28.13
CA ASP A 140 19.02 18.58 27.62
C ASP A 140 19.10 17.97 26.21
N SER A 141 20.18 18.23 25.47
CA SER A 141 20.33 17.79 24.07
C SER A 141 20.84 16.35 23.94
N ASP A 142 20.20 15.41 24.64
CA ASP A 142 20.51 13.98 24.58
C ASP A 142 19.87 13.29 23.36
N PRO A 143 20.53 12.27 22.77
CA PRO A 143 19.96 11.46 21.70
C PRO A 143 18.75 10.66 22.19
N LYS A 144 17.64 10.74 21.46
CA LYS A 144 16.39 10.03 21.80
C LYS A 144 16.37 8.64 21.15
N ASP A 145 16.78 7.64 21.91
CA ASP A 145 16.65 6.23 21.51
C ASP A 145 15.17 5.82 21.38
N VAL A 146 14.84 5.05 20.34
CA VAL A 146 13.49 4.54 20.07
C VAL A 146 13.54 3.01 19.92
N TYR A 147 12.73 2.31 20.70
CA TYR A 147 12.60 0.85 20.65
C TYR A 147 11.32 0.45 19.91
N ILE A 148 11.43 -0.52 19.00
CA ILE A 148 10.31 -1.04 18.20
C ILE A 148 10.41 -2.57 18.17
N ASP A 149 9.47 -3.26 18.81
CA ASP A 149 9.34 -4.71 18.72
C ASP A 149 8.69 -5.12 17.40
N VAL A 150 9.28 -6.09 16.70
CA VAL A 150 8.79 -6.59 15.41
C VAL A 150 8.90 -8.11 15.31
N SER A 151 8.06 -8.71 14.48
CA SER A 151 8.16 -10.12 14.11
C SER A 151 9.50 -10.45 13.44
N PRO A 152 9.97 -11.73 13.45
CA PRO A 152 11.14 -12.15 12.70
C PRO A 152 10.95 -11.92 11.19
N GLY A 153 11.88 -11.23 10.54
CA GLY A 153 11.72 -10.79 9.13
C GLY A 153 12.88 -9.96 8.60
N THR A 154 12.66 -9.32 7.46
CA THR A 154 13.59 -8.33 6.87
C THR A 154 12.86 -7.01 6.71
N TYR A 155 13.42 -5.95 7.28
CA TYR A 155 12.79 -4.64 7.43
C TYR A 155 13.66 -3.54 6.80
N THR A 156 13.01 -2.57 6.16
CA THR A 156 13.63 -1.30 5.74
C THR A 156 13.30 -0.23 6.77
N ILE A 157 14.32 0.26 7.48
CA ILE A 157 14.19 1.29 8.51
C ILE A 157 14.82 2.56 7.97
N GLY A 158 14.02 3.62 7.80
CA GLY A 158 14.45 4.89 7.24
C GLY A 158 14.11 6.04 8.19
N VAL A 159 15.03 7.01 8.30
CA VAL A 159 14.87 8.21 9.12
C VAL A 159 15.12 9.44 8.25
N PHE A 160 14.33 10.48 8.51
CA PHE A 160 14.21 11.69 7.68
C PHE A 160 14.23 12.91 8.61
N SER A 161 15.10 13.88 8.32
CA SER A 161 15.08 15.18 9.03
C SER A 161 13.98 16.10 8.48
N HIS A 162 13.41 16.96 9.33
CA HIS A 162 12.35 17.91 8.96
C HIS A 162 12.79 18.93 7.90
N GLU A 163 14.10 19.21 7.79
CA GLU A 163 14.65 20.07 6.72
C GLU A 163 14.93 19.30 5.40
N ASP A 164 14.50 18.05 5.30
CA ASP A 164 14.42 17.21 4.09
C ASP A 164 15.77 16.90 3.38
N THR A 165 16.89 17.38 3.92
CA THR A 165 18.26 17.24 3.37
C THR A 165 18.94 15.92 3.71
N ILE A 166 18.63 15.31 4.86
CA ILE A 166 19.26 14.08 5.34
C ILE A 166 18.23 12.95 5.41
N LYS A 167 18.54 11.84 4.71
CA LYS A 167 17.69 10.65 4.57
C LYS A 167 18.58 9.41 4.64
N GLN A 168 18.59 8.75 5.79
CA GLN A 168 19.38 7.53 6.03
C GLN A 168 18.44 6.31 6.06
N THR A 169 18.85 5.19 5.45
CA THR A 169 17.99 3.99 5.37
C THR A 169 18.83 2.72 5.45
N HIS A 170 18.42 1.81 6.34
CA HIS A 170 19.06 0.51 6.57
C HIS A 170 18.11 -0.64 6.24
N LEU A 171 18.65 -1.70 5.65
CA LEU A 171 17.96 -2.98 5.44
C LEU A 171 18.44 -3.97 6.51
N VAL A 172 17.58 -4.31 7.46
CA VAL A 172 17.93 -5.14 8.63
C VAL A 172 17.16 -6.44 8.61
N LYS A 173 17.85 -7.56 8.86
CA LYS A 173 17.23 -8.87 9.07
C LYS A 173 17.21 -9.19 10.57
N ILE A 174 16.03 -9.44 11.11
CA ILE A 174 15.77 -9.68 12.53
C ILE A 174 15.32 -11.14 12.71
N GLN A 175 15.94 -11.85 13.65
CA GLN A 175 15.62 -13.25 14.00
C GLN A 175 14.88 -13.31 15.35
N PRO A 176 14.24 -14.44 15.71
CA PRO A 176 13.50 -14.54 16.97
C PRO A 176 14.40 -14.26 18.17
N GLY A 177 14.01 -13.30 19.02
CA GLY A 177 14.79 -12.89 20.19
C GLY A 177 16.05 -12.06 19.89
N GLN A 178 16.22 -11.55 18.66
CA GLN A 178 17.34 -10.69 18.28
C GLN A 178 16.98 -9.21 18.40
N THR A 179 17.70 -8.47 19.24
CA THR A 179 17.71 -7.00 19.23
C THR A 179 18.74 -6.49 18.22
N VAL A 180 18.44 -5.39 17.52
CA VAL A 180 19.39 -4.68 16.65
C VAL A 180 19.33 -3.19 16.96
N ASN A 181 20.43 -2.63 17.47
CA ASN A 181 20.55 -1.19 17.67
C ASN A 181 21.01 -0.53 16.37
N LEU A 182 20.40 0.60 16.02
CA LEU A 182 20.78 1.42 14.87
C LEU A 182 21.02 2.84 15.33
N THR A 183 22.14 3.43 14.91
CA THR A 183 22.45 4.85 15.13
C THR A 183 22.30 5.57 13.81
N PHE A 184 21.70 6.76 13.85
CA PHE A 184 21.45 7.62 12.71
C PHE A 184 22.10 8.98 12.97
N ASP A 185 22.96 9.42 12.07
CA ASP A 185 23.62 10.73 12.15
C ASP A 185 22.77 11.72 11.34
N LEU A 186 22.03 12.59 12.04
CA LEU A 186 20.99 13.47 11.50
C LEU A 186 21.34 14.97 11.59
#